data_AF-A0A225VWQ2-F1
#
_entry.id   AF-A0A225VWQ2-F1
#
_cell.length_a   1.000
_cell.length_b   1.000
_cell.length_c   1.000
_cell.angle_alpha   90.00
_cell.angle_beta   90.00
_cell.angle_gamma   90.00
#
_symmetry.space_group_name_H-M   'P 1'
#
loop_
_entity.id
_entity.type
_entity.pdbx_description
1 polymer ?
#
loop_
_entity_poly.entity_id
_entity_poly.type
_entity_poly.pdbx_seq_one_letter_code
_entity_poly.pdbx_strand_id
1 'polypeptide(L)'
;MGFFFLLRRSEYLRIGQARHFYCLKHQNVFFSDAEGKPTPESKATSVTIGLEGAKNDQFGRGTWRTMHPSGDPVICPVIPVKHVNIVRRMDAYKGRYLCGNLTAATMAEAFKTTAKRSANQLPDPFCPDWRSDSPSQRPSEQYGYQAPGSLDIELF
;
A
#
# COMPACT_ATOMS: atom_id res chain seq x y z
N MET A 1 -4.28 0.46 1.25
CA MET A 1 -3.13 -0.05 2.04
C MET A 1 -2.05 -0.64 1.17
N GLY A 2 -2.29 -1.79 0.52
CA GLY A 2 -1.21 -2.54 -0.15
C GLY A 2 -0.43 -1.74 -1.20
N PHE A 3 -1.14 -0.90 -1.98
CA PHE A 3 -0.53 0.02 -2.93
C PHE A 3 0.40 1.05 -2.25
N PHE A 4 -0.14 1.88 -1.35
CA PHE A 4 0.61 2.98 -0.72
C PHE A 4 1.83 2.53 0.08
N PHE A 5 1.72 1.40 0.78
CA PHE A 5 2.79 0.89 1.62
C PHE A 5 3.64 -0.18 0.94
N LEU A 6 3.42 -0.45 -0.36
CA LEU A 6 4.15 -1.45 -1.14
C LEU A 6 4.18 -2.83 -0.45
N LEU A 7 3.00 -3.28 0.00
CA LEU A 7 2.90 -4.56 0.71
C LEU A 7 2.91 -5.73 -0.28
N ARG A 8 3.75 -6.72 0.00
CA ARG A 8 3.71 -8.02 -0.67
C ARG A 8 2.51 -8.81 -0.15
N ARG A 9 1.93 -9.65 -1.00
CA ARG A 9 0.82 -10.55 -0.64
C ARG A 9 1.06 -11.31 0.67
N SER A 10 2.28 -11.82 0.91
CA SER A 10 2.64 -12.57 2.13
C SER A 10 2.69 -11.72 3.39
N GLU A 11 2.75 -10.40 3.27
CA GLU A 11 2.82 -9.45 4.39
C GLU A 11 1.41 -9.09 4.92
N TYR A 12 0.32 -9.49 4.26
CA TYR A 12 -1.03 -9.17 4.75
C TYR A 12 -2.10 -10.24 4.44
N LEU A 13 -1.84 -11.23 3.58
CA LEU A 13 -2.80 -12.30 3.29
C LEU A 13 -2.35 -13.65 3.86
N ARG A 14 -3.34 -14.52 4.10
CA ARG A 14 -3.11 -15.94 4.42
C ARG A 14 -2.60 -16.67 3.17
N ILE A 15 -1.58 -17.51 3.33
CA ILE A 15 -1.02 -18.33 2.24
C ILE A 15 -1.22 -19.81 2.60
N GLY A 16 -2.01 -20.52 1.77
CA GLY A 16 -2.46 -21.87 2.09
C GLY A 16 -3.26 -21.89 3.38
N GLN A 17 -2.87 -22.75 4.33
CA GLN A 17 -3.49 -22.84 5.65
C GLN A 17 -2.78 -22.02 6.73
N ALA A 18 -1.66 -21.36 6.41
CA ALA A 18 -0.81 -20.68 7.38
C ALA A 18 -0.69 -19.17 7.13
N ARG A 19 -0.24 -18.45 8.17
CA ARG A 19 0.24 -17.07 8.04
C ARG A 19 1.72 -17.03 8.38
N HIS A 20 2.44 -16.18 7.67
CA HIS A 20 3.81 -15.86 8.06
C HIS A 20 3.81 -15.00 9.34
N PHE A 21 4.83 -15.18 10.17
CA PHE A 21 4.99 -14.43 11.42
C PHE A 21 5.08 -12.91 11.20
N TYR A 22 5.59 -12.51 10.03
CA TYR A 22 5.74 -11.12 9.57
C TYR A 22 4.50 -10.53 8.89
N CYS A 23 3.35 -11.22 8.94
CA CYS A 23 2.10 -10.68 8.44
C CYS A 23 1.63 -9.50 9.31
N LEU A 24 1.11 -8.44 8.67
CA LEU A 24 0.76 -7.17 9.26
C LEU A 24 -0.26 -7.34 10.38
N LYS A 25 0.10 -6.84 11.56
CA LYS A 25 -0.70 -6.97 12.78
C LYS A 25 -1.56 -5.73 12.98
N HIS A 26 -2.69 -5.90 13.65
CA HIS A 26 -3.55 -4.76 13.97
C HIS A 26 -2.78 -3.72 14.78
N GLN A 27 -2.09 -4.09 15.84
CA GLN A 27 -1.40 -3.13 16.72
C GLN A 27 -0.33 -2.29 16.01
N ASN A 28 0.20 -2.76 14.87
CA ASN A 28 1.27 -2.10 14.14
C ASN A 28 0.76 -1.17 13.03
N VAL A 29 -0.51 -0.79 13.03
CA VAL A 29 -1.07 0.19 12.09
C VAL A 29 -1.65 1.34 12.88
N PHE A 30 -1.04 2.50 12.83
CA PHE A 30 -1.44 3.64 13.66
C PHE A 30 -1.27 4.97 12.95
N PHE A 31 -1.96 5.97 13.48
CA PHE A 31 -1.74 7.37 13.15
C PHE A 31 -0.52 7.88 13.89
N SER A 32 0.27 8.72 13.25
CA SER A 32 1.52 9.26 13.78
C SER A 32 1.57 10.78 13.74
N ASP A 33 2.22 11.37 14.74
CA ASP A 33 2.56 12.80 14.75
C ASP A 33 3.79 13.10 13.89
N ALA A 34 4.26 14.36 13.91
CA ALA A 34 5.41 14.81 13.14
C ALA A 34 6.71 14.10 13.55
N GLU A 35 6.77 13.60 14.79
CA GLU A 35 7.88 12.86 15.36
C GLU A 35 7.75 11.33 15.12
N GLY A 36 6.70 10.89 14.42
CA GLY A 36 6.44 9.48 14.11
C GLY A 36 5.86 8.68 15.28
N LYS A 37 5.42 9.34 16.36
CA LYS A 37 4.86 8.66 17.54
C LYS A 37 3.37 8.36 17.34
N PRO A 38 2.87 7.22 17.86
CA PRO A 38 1.45 6.90 17.83
C PRO A 38 0.61 8.01 18.49
N THR A 39 -0.38 8.52 17.76
CA THR A 39 -1.22 9.64 18.21
C THR A 39 -2.68 9.43 17.80
N PRO A 40 -3.67 10.09 18.42
CA PRO A 40 -5.05 10.06 17.94
C PRO A 40 -5.20 10.67 16.53
N GLU A 41 -6.20 10.19 15.78
CA GLU A 41 -6.48 10.65 14.40
C GLU A 41 -6.57 12.18 14.28
N SER A 42 -7.16 12.86 15.26
CA SER A 42 -7.33 14.32 15.26
C SER A 42 -6.03 15.12 15.34
N LYS A 43 -4.93 14.48 15.77
CA LYS A 43 -3.60 15.10 15.90
C LYS A 43 -2.57 14.50 14.93
N ALA A 44 -3.03 13.62 14.04
CA ALA A 44 -2.17 12.87 13.14
C ALA A 44 -1.68 13.74 11.98
N THR A 45 -0.38 13.71 11.72
CA THR A 45 0.23 14.33 10.51
C THR A 45 0.63 13.27 9.48
N SER A 46 0.67 12.01 9.88
CA SER A 46 1.02 10.87 9.03
C SER A 46 0.36 9.58 9.53
N VAL A 47 0.59 8.51 8.79
CA VAL A 47 0.20 7.16 9.17
C VAL A 47 1.38 6.21 9.03
N THR A 48 1.53 5.32 9.99
CA THR A 48 2.66 4.39 10.06
C THR A 48 2.17 2.96 10.16
N ILE A 49 2.83 2.07 9.43
CA ILE A 49 2.68 0.62 9.57
C ILE A 49 4.00 -0.02 10.00
N GLY A 50 3.90 -1.12 10.75
CA GLY A 50 5.04 -1.94 11.18
C GLY A 50 4.90 -3.38 10.74
N LEU A 51 5.91 -3.85 10.01
CA LEU A 51 6.12 -5.27 9.73
C LEU A 51 7.19 -5.76 10.70
N GLU A 52 6.84 -6.65 11.64
CA GLU A 52 7.78 -7.21 12.63
C GLU A 52 8.79 -8.21 12.02
N GLY A 53 8.91 -8.22 10.70
CA GLY A 53 9.91 -9.01 10.00
C GLY A 53 9.70 -8.99 8.49
N ALA A 54 10.50 -9.77 7.80
CA ALA A 54 10.34 -10.12 6.41
C ALA A 54 10.93 -11.50 6.16
N LYS A 55 10.68 -12.08 4.98
CA LYS A 55 11.28 -13.37 4.61
C LYS A 55 12.81 -13.35 4.65
N ASN A 56 13.42 -12.20 4.34
CA ASN A 56 14.86 -11.97 4.32
C ASN A 56 15.37 -11.21 5.55
N ASP A 57 14.55 -11.09 6.60
CA ASP A 57 14.96 -10.40 7.83
C ASP A 57 15.75 -11.35 8.73
N GLN A 58 17.03 -11.54 8.40
CA GLN A 58 17.95 -12.42 9.14
C GLN A 58 18.18 -11.97 10.58
N PHE A 59 17.93 -10.68 10.88
CA PHE A 59 18.18 -10.08 12.18
C PHE A 59 16.91 -9.81 12.99
N GLY A 60 15.72 -10.13 12.46
CA GLY A 60 14.44 -9.94 13.13
C GLY A 60 14.13 -8.48 13.49
N ARG A 61 14.66 -7.50 12.74
CA ARG A 61 14.50 -6.06 13.06
C ARG A 61 13.15 -5.51 12.62
N GLY A 62 12.50 -6.13 11.64
CA GLY A 62 11.31 -5.60 11.02
C GLY A 62 11.55 -4.28 10.26
N THR A 63 10.45 -3.66 9.83
CA THR A 63 10.46 -2.38 9.11
C THR A 63 9.21 -1.57 9.44
N TRP A 64 9.40 -0.27 9.64
CA TRP A 64 8.33 0.71 9.80
C TRP A 64 8.26 1.56 8.54
N ARG A 65 7.05 1.79 8.03
CA ARG A 65 6.80 2.59 6.82
C ARG A 65 5.79 3.67 7.16
N THR A 66 6.16 4.93 6.94
CA THR A 66 5.34 6.10 7.23
C THR A 66 4.92 6.78 5.93
N MET A 67 3.65 7.15 5.83
CA MET A 67 3.10 7.87 4.70
C MET A 67 2.37 9.12 5.18
N HIS A 68 2.58 10.23 4.49
CA HIS A 68 1.87 11.49 4.73
C HIS A 68 0.58 11.56 3.90
N PRO A 69 -0.41 12.37 4.31
CA PRO A 69 -1.56 12.67 3.46
C PRO A 69 -1.11 13.15 2.09
N SER A 70 -1.71 12.62 1.03
CA SER A 70 -1.42 13.03 -0.35
C SER A 70 -2.03 14.39 -0.72
N GLY A 71 -3.01 14.86 0.06
CA GLY A 71 -3.87 16.00 -0.30
C GLY A 71 -5.05 15.63 -1.21
N ASP A 72 -5.03 14.45 -1.83
CA ASP A 72 -6.11 13.96 -2.68
C ASP A 72 -7.25 13.33 -1.83
N PRO A 73 -8.52 13.71 -2.07
CA PRO A 73 -9.65 13.23 -1.27
C PRO A 73 -10.01 11.75 -1.51
N VAL A 74 -9.55 11.16 -2.62
CA VAL A 74 -9.85 9.78 -3.03
C VAL A 74 -8.63 8.88 -2.83
N ILE A 75 -7.46 9.32 -3.31
CA ILE A 75 -6.21 8.58 -3.33
C ILE A 75 -5.29 9.08 -2.21
N CYS A 76 -5.63 8.75 -0.97
CA CYS A 76 -4.85 9.12 0.21
C CYS A 76 -4.51 7.92 1.11
N PRO A 77 -3.23 7.76 1.53
CA PRO A 77 -2.81 6.65 2.38
C PRO A 77 -3.43 6.67 3.78
N VAL A 78 -3.96 7.82 4.22
CA VAL A 78 -4.63 7.97 5.52
C VAL A 78 -6.02 7.33 5.53
N ILE A 79 -6.76 7.43 4.42
CA ILE A 79 -8.13 6.88 4.27
C ILE A 79 -8.21 5.40 4.69
N PRO A 80 -7.38 4.49 4.17
CA PRO A 80 -7.49 3.10 4.57
C PRO A 80 -7.15 2.85 6.05
N VAL A 81 -6.30 3.67 6.67
CA VAL A 81 -6.00 3.57 8.13
C VAL A 81 -7.19 4.03 8.96
N LYS A 82 -7.93 5.05 8.52
CA LYS A 82 -9.21 5.45 9.14
C LYS A 82 -10.21 4.30 9.15
N HIS A 83 -10.35 3.59 8.03
CA HIS A 83 -11.21 2.40 7.96
C HIS A 83 -10.79 1.32 8.95
N VAL A 84 -9.48 1.06 9.09
CA VAL A 84 -8.96 0.14 10.12
C VAL A 84 -9.34 0.60 11.53
N ASN A 85 -9.23 1.90 11.82
CA ASN A 85 -9.58 2.47 13.12
C ASN A 85 -11.09 2.37 13.43
N ILE A 86 -11.95 2.58 12.43
CA ILE A 86 -13.41 2.39 12.55
C ILE A 86 -13.70 0.93 12.89
N VAL A 87 -13.14 -0.03 12.13
CA VAL A 87 -13.35 -1.47 12.37
C VAL A 87 -12.89 -1.89 13.77
N ARG A 88 -11.79 -1.32 14.27
CA ARG A 88 -11.32 -1.57 15.65
C ARG A 88 -12.34 -1.16 16.72
N ARG A 89 -13.10 -0.09 16.48
CA ARG A 89 -14.12 0.41 17.42
C ARG A 89 -15.41 -0.40 17.39
N MET A 90 -15.68 -1.09 16.27
CA MET A 90 -16.93 -1.82 16.05
C MET A 90 -16.96 -3.22 16.68
N ASP A 91 -15.93 -3.63 17.43
CA ASP A 91 -15.75 -4.96 18.05
C ASP A 91 -15.89 -6.17 17.10
N ALA A 92 -16.01 -5.93 15.79
CA ALA A 92 -16.31 -6.96 14.78
C ALA A 92 -15.14 -7.94 14.56
N TYR A 93 -13.91 -7.56 14.93
CA TYR A 93 -12.74 -8.40 14.73
C TYR A 93 -11.62 -8.12 15.75
N LYS A 94 -11.31 -9.11 16.61
CA LYS A 94 -10.23 -9.06 17.63
C LYS A 94 -8.99 -9.89 17.26
N GLY A 95 -8.84 -10.28 16.00
CA GLY A 95 -7.71 -11.11 15.60
C GLY A 95 -6.39 -10.34 15.58
N ARG A 96 -5.28 -11.06 15.77
CA ARG A 96 -3.93 -10.47 15.79
C ARG A 96 -3.54 -9.78 14.47
N TYR A 97 -3.99 -10.32 13.34
CA TYR A 97 -3.55 -9.93 11.99
C TYR A 97 -4.63 -9.10 11.30
N LEU A 98 -4.21 -8.04 10.61
CA LEU A 98 -5.11 -7.03 10.07
C LEU A 98 -6.19 -7.59 9.14
N CYS A 99 -5.82 -8.50 8.24
CA CYS A 99 -6.75 -9.04 7.24
C CYS A 99 -7.34 -10.39 7.65
N GLY A 100 -7.12 -10.85 8.89
CA GLY A 100 -7.59 -12.14 9.35
C GLY A 100 -7.39 -13.28 8.35
N ASN A 101 -8.46 -14.03 8.07
CA ASN A 101 -8.41 -15.23 7.23
C ASN A 101 -8.47 -14.93 5.72
N LEU A 102 -8.37 -13.67 5.32
CA LEU A 102 -8.44 -13.25 3.93
C LEU A 102 -7.37 -13.94 3.10
N THR A 103 -7.81 -14.56 2.00
CA THR A 103 -6.94 -15.24 1.04
C THR A 103 -6.73 -14.36 -0.19
N ALA A 104 -5.69 -14.67 -0.96
CA ALA A 104 -5.45 -14.00 -2.24
C ALA A 104 -6.59 -14.21 -3.24
N ALA A 105 -7.23 -15.39 -3.25
CA ALA A 105 -8.36 -15.67 -4.12
C ALA A 105 -9.56 -14.77 -3.78
N THR A 106 -9.92 -14.70 -2.50
CA THR A 106 -11.02 -13.84 -2.02
C THR A 106 -10.76 -12.37 -2.35
N MET A 107 -9.53 -11.90 -2.12
CA MET A 107 -9.14 -10.51 -2.38
C MET A 107 -9.13 -10.18 -3.88
N ALA A 108 -8.61 -11.09 -4.72
CA ALA A 108 -8.64 -10.92 -6.18
C ALA A 108 -10.07 -10.90 -6.72
N GLU A 109 -10.96 -11.75 -6.19
CA GLU A 109 -12.37 -11.76 -6.60
C GLU A 109 -13.08 -10.46 -6.20
N ALA A 110 -12.82 -9.94 -4.99
CA ALA A 110 -13.35 -8.66 -4.55
C ALA A 110 -12.88 -7.50 -5.45
N PHE A 111 -11.61 -7.49 -5.86
CA PHE A 111 -11.08 -6.50 -6.80
C PHE A 111 -11.72 -6.60 -8.18
N LYS A 112 -11.82 -7.81 -8.74
CA LYS A 112 -12.49 -8.03 -10.04
C LYS A 112 -13.95 -7.60 -9.99
N THR A 113 -14.66 -7.94 -8.92
CA THR A 113 -16.06 -7.55 -8.71
C THR A 113 -16.20 -6.03 -8.62
N THR A 114 -15.34 -5.36 -7.86
CA THR A 114 -15.33 -3.90 -7.75
C THR A 114 -15.03 -3.25 -9.09
N ALA A 115 -14.01 -3.70 -9.81
CA ALA A 115 -13.64 -3.16 -11.11
C ALA A 115 -14.78 -3.30 -12.14
N LYS A 116 -15.48 -4.44 -12.17
CA LYS A 116 -16.66 -4.64 -13.03
C LYS A 116 -17.78 -3.65 -12.69
N ARG A 117 -18.02 -3.37 -11.41
CA ARG A 117 -19.03 -2.39 -10.98
C ARG A 117 -18.68 -0.98 -11.42
N SER A 118 -17.42 -0.58 -11.22
CA SER A 118 -16.94 0.73 -11.64
C SER A 118 -16.91 0.89 -13.15
N ALA A 119 -16.63 -0.16 -13.91
CA ALA A 119 -16.70 -0.15 -15.37
C ALA A 119 -18.13 -0.04 -15.93
N ASN A 120 -19.13 -0.48 -15.16
CA ASN A 120 -20.54 -0.33 -15.49
C ASN A 120 -21.15 0.97 -14.96
N GLN A 121 -20.36 1.80 -14.28
CA GLN A 121 -20.75 3.14 -13.86
C GLN A 121 -20.49 4.09 -15.06
N LEU A 122 -21.47 4.93 -15.40
CA LEU A 122 -21.27 6.00 -16.39
C LEU A 122 -20.00 6.80 -16.02
N PRO A 123 -19.22 7.27 -17.01
CA PRO A 123 -18.01 8.02 -16.73
C PRO A 123 -18.33 9.17 -15.78
N ASP A 124 -17.58 9.24 -14.68
CA ASP A 124 -17.70 10.32 -13.71
C ASP A 124 -17.42 11.64 -14.46
N PRO A 125 -18.35 12.61 -14.46
CA PRO A 125 -18.16 13.89 -15.15
C PRO A 125 -16.94 14.68 -14.64
N PHE A 126 -16.32 14.27 -13.53
CA PHE A 126 -15.10 14.86 -12.96
C PHE A 126 -13.80 14.08 -13.26
N CYS A 127 -13.87 12.90 -13.88
CA CYS A 127 -12.68 12.14 -14.31
C CYS A 127 -12.61 12.12 -15.85
N PRO A 128 -11.81 12.99 -16.49
CA PRO A 128 -11.56 12.84 -17.92
C PRO A 128 -10.94 11.47 -18.21
N ASP A 129 -11.29 10.90 -19.37
CA ASP A 129 -10.78 9.61 -19.81
C ASP A 129 -9.25 9.67 -19.99
N TRP A 130 -8.52 9.16 -19.00
CA TRP A 130 -7.07 8.99 -19.03
C TRP A 130 -6.52 8.21 -20.24
N ARG A 131 -7.35 7.47 -21.02
CA ARG A 131 -6.90 6.84 -22.27
C ARG A 131 -6.76 7.83 -23.41
N SER A 132 -7.39 9.00 -23.30
CA SER A 132 -7.38 10.04 -24.32
C SER A 132 -6.09 10.87 -24.28
N ASP A 133 -5.36 10.87 -23.16
CA ASP A 133 -4.06 11.55 -23.04
C ASP A 133 -2.93 10.68 -23.62
N SER A 134 -2.95 10.55 -24.94
CA SER A 134 -1.73 10.27 -25.70
C SER A 134 -0.82 11.50 -25.56
N PRO A 135 0.46 11.37 -25.14
CA PRO A 135 1.33 12.53 -25.00
C PRO A 135 1.57 13.18 -26.37
N SER A 136 0.86 14.27 -26.66
CA SER A 136 1.24 15.19 -27.72
C SER A 136 2.51 15.93 -27.26
N GLN A 137 3.61 15.61 -27.94
CA GLN A 137 4.85 16.39 -28.06
C GLN A 137 5.44 16.99 -26.76
N ARG A 138 6.34 16.23 -26.11
CA ARG A 138 7.36 16.84 -25.25
C ARG A 138 8.39 17.59 -26.12
N PRO A 139 8.83 18.81 -25.77
CA PRO A 139 9.95 19.45 -26.44
C PRO A 139 11.22 18.62 -26.24
N SER A 140 12.03 18.50 -27.29
CA SER A 140 13.30 17.78 -27.27
C SER A 140 14.35 18.52 -26.45
N GLU A 141 14.57 18.13 -25.20
CA GLU A 141 15.82 18.41 -24.49
C GLU A 141 16.88 17.41 -24.94
N GLN A 142 17.84 17.88 -25.74
CA GLN A 142 19.04 17.12 -26.08
C GLN A 142 19.93 17.00 -24.84
N TYR A 143 19.87 15.86 -24.15
CA TYR A 143 20.98 15.41 -23.30
C TYR A 143 21.79 14.38 -24.07
N GLY A 144 23.00 14.78 -24.47
CA GLY A 144 23.96 13.90 -25.14
C GLY A 144 24.37 12.75 -24.23
N TYR A 145 23.99 11.53 -24.62
CA TYR A 145 24.47 10.31 -23.99
C TYR A 145 25.77 9.88 -24.69
N GLN A 146 26.89 9.97 -23.98
CA GLN A 146 28.16 9.41 -24.42
C GLN A 146 28.28 8.01 -23.82
N ALA A 147 28.27 6.98 -24.67
CA ALA A 147 28.32 5.58 -24.24
C ALA A 147 29.61 5.29 -23.47
N PRO A 148 29.55 4.76 -22.24
CA PRO A 148 30.72 4.17 -21.60
C PRO A 148 31.05 2.84 -22.29
N GLY A 149 32.32 2.68 -22.62
CA GLY A 149 32.88 1.48 -23.26
C GLY A 149 32.69 0.21 -22.42
N SER A 150 32.66 -0.90 -23.13
CA SER A 150 32.55 -2.28 -22.64
C SER A 150 33.37 -2.54 -21.37
N LEU A 151 32.69 -2.86 -20.28
CA LEU A 151 33.29 -3.56 -19.15
C LEU A 151 32.45 -4.79 -18.86
N ASP A 152 33.01 -5.94 -19.23
CA ASP A 152 32.54 -7.26 -18.85
C ASP A 152 32.61 -7.39 -17.33
N ILE A 153 31.49 -7.70 -16.69
CA ILE A 153 31.45 -8.12 -15.29
C ILE A 153 30.73 -9.47 -15.25
N GLU A 154 31.53 -10.52 -15.07
CA GLU A 154 31.06 -11.87 -14.75
C GLU A 154 30.31 -11.87 -13.41
N LEU A 155 29.16 -12.53 -13.40
CA LEU A 155 28.31 -12.75 -12.24
C LEU A 155 28.81 -13.95 -11.44
N PHE A 156 29.12 -13.73 -10.16
CA PHE A 156 28.95 -14.69 -9.08
C PHE A 156 28.02 -14.10 -8.02
#